data_AF-A0AAD9Q954-F1
#
_entry.id   AF-A0AAD9Q954-F1
#
_cell.length_a   1.000
_cell.length_b   1.000
_cell.length_c   1.000
_cell.angle_alpha   90.00
_cell.angle_beta   90.00
_cell.angle_gamma   90.00
#
_symmetry.space_group_name_H-M   'P 1'
#
loop_
_entity.id
_entity.type
_entity.pdbx_description
1 polymer ?
#
loop_
_entity_poly.entity_id
_entity_poly.type
_entity_poly.pdbx_seq_one_letter_code
_entity_poly.pdbx_strand_id
1 'polypeptide(L)'
;MLAKLWIFFLFCLTYGSCANLTKSFQEVNATIIGNRAFSPADGPYLVTSELVVSHNATLTIEAGNEVVFVPTVGLRVHGSLRARGTHSNRTTFRALPCNETVLCNNTDPSRFYNPGIRLVNSTSHRNSCLEIQQNGQWGTICNYANRWDYRETAVACRQLGFLGAKRYYRYPASGHVYMKDVYCNGKEETLWDCGYRWSFGYHYYDIGIECDSLLALLTETVYWKGIYLAPANITEKQGNSSLENVDIGIKALKKVPDLLNVTIRDGASGLLVKKLENHLAIKDTNILRSALSGANIESSRGHVVIENTTVLNTNFGDGLVYNRIQDVVDFCSIIPDEASMPFVLKATGKIGRLTAVRAGPGKTLSAHFRSIAGSEFELNVTDERAHNNTILMKITDEYN
;
A
#
# COMPACT_ATOMS: atom_id res chain seq x y z
N MET A 1 3.46 -45.68 -8.29
CA MET A 1 3.85 -44.45 -9.03
C MET A 1 2.72 -43.83 -9.87
N LEU A 2 1.54 -44.47 -9.99
CA LEU A 2 0.40 -43.98 -10.80
C LEU A 2 -0.75 -43.34 -9.99
N ALA A 3 -0.72 -43.39 -8.65
CA ALA A 3 -1.81 -42.88 -7.80
C ALA A 3 -1.68 -41.39 -7.40
N LYS A 4 -0.54 -40.74 -7.67
CA LYS A 4 -0.33 -39.30 -7.36
C LYS A 4 -0.81 -38.35 -8.47
N LEU A 5 -1.16 -38.85 -9.65
CA LEU A 5 -1.63 -38.02 -10.78
C LEU A 5 -3.13 -37.65 -10.71
N TRP A 6 -3.94 -38.38 -9.94
CA TRP A 6 -5.40 -38.19 -9.95
C TRP A 6 -5.88 -37.01 -9.09
N ILE A 7 -5.06 -36.55 -8.14
CA ILE A 7 -5.42 -35.41 -7.27
C ILE A 7 -5.25 -34.06 -7.98
N PHE A 8 -4.45 -34.00 -9.06
CA PHE A 8 -4.30 -32.80 -9.90
C PHE A 8 -5.55 -32.47 -10.73
N PHE A 9 -6.46 -33.42 -10.95
CA PHE A 9 -7.56 -33.25 -11.92
C PHE A 9 -8.90 -32.79 -11.31
N LEU A 10 -9.10 -32.93 -10.00
CA LEU A 10 -10.42 -32.66 -9.41
C LEU A 10 -10.72 -31.17 -9.13
N PHE A 11 -9.71 -30.30 -9.18
CA PHE A 11 -9.91 -28.85 -9.00
C PHE A 11 -10.37 -28.11 -10.28
N CYS A 12 -10.39 -28.79 -11.44
CA CYS A 12 -10.75 -28.18 -12.73
C CYS A 12 -12.25 -27.93 -12.93
N LEU A 13 -13.14 -28.51 -12.13
CA LEU A 13 -14.57 -28.60 -12.49
C LEU A 13 -15.47 -27.49 -11.95
N THR A 14 -14.99 -26.59 -11.08
CA THR A 14 -15.83 -25.49 -10.54
C THR A 14 -15.30 -24.09 -10.85
N TYR A 15 -14.00 -23.95 -11.18
CA TYR A 15 -13.38 -22.70 -11.60
C TYR A 15 -12.39 -22.99 -12.74
N GLY A 16 -12.92 -23.18 -13.96
CA GLY A 16 -12.13 -23.59 -15.13
C GLY A 16 -10.88 -22.76 -15.39
N SER A 17 -9.73 -23.17 -14.85
CA SER A 17 -8.42 -23.18 -15.51
C SER A 17 -7.40 -23.82 -14.56
N CYS A 18 -6.81 -24.94 -14.98
CA CYS A 18 -5.58 -25.44 -14.38
C CYS A 18 -4.48 -24.48 -14.84
N ALA A 19 -4.09 -23.52 -13.98
CA ALA A 19 -2.96 -22.67 -14.28
C ALA A 19 -1.68 -23.51 -14.25
N ASN A 20 -0.93 -23.54 -15.35
CA ASN A 20 0.40 -24.15 -15.41
C ASN A 20 1.36 -23.38 -14.50
N LEU A 21 1.45 -23.78 -13.24
CA LEU A 21 2.46 -23.28 -12.30
C LEU A 21 3.84 -23.82 -12.73
N THR A 22 4.84 -22.94 -12.81
CA THR A 22 6.22 -23.30 -13.20
C THR A 22 7.05 -23.88 -12.05
N LYS A 23 6.58 -23.72 -10.80
CA LYS A 23 7.22 -24.20 -9.56
C LYS A 23 6.25 -25.13 -8.82
N SER A 24 6.79 -26.20 -8.21
CA SER A 24 6.02 -27.10 -7.34
C SER A 24 5.80 -26.45 -5.99
N PHE A 25 4.55 -26.40 -5.53
CA PHE A 25 4.15 -25.87 -4.23
C PHE A 25 3.33 -26.89 -3.46
N GLN A 26 3.39 -26.85 -2.12
CA GLN A 26 2.41 -27.50 -1.27
C GLN A 26 1.18 -26.60 -1.14
N GLU A 27 0.07 -27.00 -1.76
CA GLU A 27 -1.18 -26.25 -1.66
C GLU A 27 -1.75 -26.28 -0.24
N VAL A 28 -2.23 -25.11 0.19
CA VAL A 28 -2.93 -24.90 1.45
C VAL A 28 -4.25 -24.20 1.15
N ASN A 29 -5.35 -24.93 1.32
CA ASN A 29 -6.70 -24.47 1.02
C ASN A 29 -7.65 -24.53 2.24
N ALA A 30 -7.10 -24.47 3.45
CA ALA A 30 -7.82 -24.89 4.66
C ALA A 30 -7.73 -23.90 5.83
N THR A 31 -8.70 -24.03 6.72
CA THR A 31 -8.68 -23.43 8.06
C THR A 31 -7.76 -24.26 8.98
N ILE A 32 -6.86 -23.59 9.69
CA ILE A 32 -5.99 -24.19 10.70
C ILE A 32 -6.76 -24.25 12.02
N ILE A 33 -7.07 -25.45 12.52
CA ILE A 33 -7.89 -25.67 13.73
C ILE A 33 -7.04 -26.08 14.94
N GLY A 34 -5.78 -26.46 14.74
CA GLY A 34 -4.82 -26.80 15.80
C GLY A 34 -3.42 -26.26 15.50
N ASN A 35 -2.43 -26.72 16.24
CA ASN A 35 -1.05 -26.31 15.99
C ASN A 35 -0.52 -26.93 14.69
N ARG A 36 -0.04 -26.08 13.78
CA ARG A 36 0.56 -26.50 12.51
C ARG A 36 1.86 -25.75 12.29
N ALA A 37 2.88 -26.48 11.86
CA ALA A 37 4.15 -25.90 11.43
C ALA A 37 4.26 -26.02 9.91
N PHE A 38 4.69 -24.93 9.26
CA PHE A 38 5.14 -24.96 7.89
C PHE A 38 6.66 -25.10 7.92
N SER A 39 7.15 -26.29 7.55
CA SER A 39 8.58 -26.62 7.49
C SER A 39 9.16 -26.33 6.10
N PRO A 40 10.47 -26.02 5.98
CA PRO A 40 11.14 -25.92 4.70
C PRO A 40 11.23 -27.25 3.93
N ALA A 41 11.06 -28.38 4.60
CA ALA A 41 11.13 -29.70 3.99
C ALA A 41 9.88 -30.01 3.14
N ASP A 42 8.73 -29.46 3.53
CA ASP A 42 7.47 -29.67 2.82
C ASP A 42 7.08 -28.46 1.93
N GLY A 43 7.71 -27.30 2.16
CA GLY A 43 7.48 -26.07 1.40
C GLY A 43 8.17 -26.03 0.03
N PRO A 44 7.97 -24.95 -0.75
CA PRO A 44 7.20 -23.75 -0.44
C PRO A 44 5.68 -23.98 -0.46
N TYR A 45 4.94 -23.16 0.27
CA TYR A 45 3.49 -23.29 0.44
C TYR A 45 2.75 -22.32 -0.46
N LEU A 46 1.71 -22.79 -1.16
CA LEU A 46 0.84 -21.95 -1.98
C LEU A 46 -0.55 -21.87 -1.36
N VAL A 47 -0.97 -20.65 -1.04
CA VAL A 47 -2.27 -20.33 -0.46
C VAL A 47 -3.18 -19.82 -1.59
N THR A 48 -4.18 -20.62 -1.92
CA THR A 48 -5.12 -20.35 -3.03
C THR A 48 -6.49 -19.83 -2.57
N SER A 49 -6.78 -19.92 -1.27
CA SER A 49 -7.99 -19.40 -0.63
C SER A 49 -7.64 -18.75 0.71
N GLU A 50 -8.55 -17.96 1.30
CA GLU A 50 -8.29 -17.27 2.56
C GLU A 50 -7.79 -18.24 3.65
N LEU A 51 -6.54 -18.07 4.08
CA LEU A 51 -5.95 -18.92 5.11
C LEU A 51 -6.39 -18.41 6.46
N VAL A 52 -7.21 -19.20 7.16
CA VAL A 52 -7.76 -18.83 8.47
C VAL A 52 -7.07 -19.62 9.57
N VAL A 53 -6.46 -18.95 10.54
CA VAL A 53 -5.98 -19.58 11.79
C VAL A 53 -7.06 -19.41 12.83
N SER A 54 -7.69 -20.50 13.24
CA SER A 54 -8.81 -20.51 14.19
C SER A 54 -8.39 -20.03 15.58
N HIS A 55 -9.37 -19.67 16.41
CA HIS A 55 -9.17 -19.47 17.84
C HIS A 55 -8.46 -20.69 18.44
N ASN A 56 -7.51 -20.46 19.35
CA ASN A 56 -6.66 -21.49 19.98
C ASN A 56 -5.72 -22.30 19.06
N ALA A 57 -5.70 -22.01 17.76
CA ALA A 57 -4.74 -22.60 16.84
C ALA A 57 -3.47 -21.76 16.75
N THR A 58 -2.32 -22.41 16.54
CA THR A 58 -1.05 -21.72 16.23
C THR A 58 -0.53 -22.15 14.88
N LEU A 59 -0.36 -21.19 13.98
CA LEU A 59 0.40 -21.39 12.74
C LEU A 59 1.84 -20.94 12.98
N THR A 60 2.79 -21.86 12.87
CA THR A 60 4.23 -21.57 12.95
C THR A 60 4.84 -21.66 11.56
N ILE A 61 5.56 -20.62 11.14
CA ILE A 61 6.35 -20.62 9.92
C ILE A 61 7.81 -20.68 10.31
N GLU A 62 8.47 -21.78 9.95
CA GLU A 62 9.87 -22.02 10.28
C GLU A 62 10.82 -21.18 9.43
N ALA A 63 12.06 -21.06 9.90
CA ALA A 63 13.11 -20.29 9.25
C ALA A 63 13.37 -20.78 7.81
N GLY A 64 13.54 -19.84 6.88
CA GLY A 64 13.79 -20.13 5.47
C GLY A 64 12.61 -20.60 4.65
N ASN A 65 11.43 -20.70 5.25
CA ASN A 65 10.26 -21.14 4.54
C ASN A 65 9.58 -19.98 3.78
N GLU A 66 8.89 -20.33 2.70
CA GLU A 66 8.23 -19.41 1.79
C GLU A 66 6.72 -19.74 1.72
N VAL A 67 5.90 -18.73 2.01
CA VAL A 67 4.44 -18.80 1.89
C VAL A 67 4.00 -17.83 0.81
N VAL A 68 3.46 -18.38 -0.27
CA VAL A 68 3.06 -17.64 -1.46
C VAL A 68 1.54 -17.57 -1.52
N PHE A 69 1.01 -16.38 -1.80
CA PHE A 69 -0.43 -16.13 -1.87
C PHE A 69 -0.81 -15.76 -3.29
N VAL A 70 -1.87 -16.36 -3.83
CA VAL A 70 -2.48 -15.82 -5.05
C VAL A 70 -3.01 -14.40 -4.79
N PRO A 71 -3.08 -13.52 -5.80
CA PRO A 71 -3.69 -12.20 -5.67
C PRO A 71 -5.06 -12.25 -5.01
N THR A 72 -5.44 -11.21 -4.27
CA THR A 72 -6.70 -11.11 -3.50
C THR A 72 -6.89 -12.08 -2.33
N VAL A 73 -5.94 -12.97 -2.04
CA VAL A 73 -6.01 -13.90 -0.90
C VAL A 73 -5.22 -13.35 0.28
N GLY A 74 -5.74 -13.55 1.50
CA GLY A 74 -5.10 -13.10 2.74
C GLY A 74 -4.89 -14.22 3.74
N LEU A 75 -4.21 -13.86 4.82
CA LEU A 75 -4.06 -14.67 6.03
C LEU A 75 -4.83 -13.98 7.17
N ARG A 76 -5.89 -14.61 7.63
CA ARG A 76 -6.69 -14.17 8.78
C ARG A 76 -6.34 -14.97 10.02
N VAL A 77 -5.90 -14.31 11.07
CA VAL A 77 -5.42 -14.96 12.30
C VAL A 77 -6.34 -14.60 13.45
N HIS A 78 -7.18 -15.56 13.87
CA HIS A 78 -7.94 -15.50 15.13
C HIS A 78 -7.19 -16.10 16.31
N GLY A 79 -6.27 -17.04 16.06
CA GLY A 79 -5.37 -17.64 17.05
C GLY A 79 -4.01 -16.93 17.11
N SER A 80 -2.93 -17.69 16.97
CA SER A 80 -1.55 -17.16 16.99
C SER A 80 -0.79 -17.47 15.68
N LEU A 81 -0.01 -16.49 15.20
CA LEU A 81 0.92 -16.66 14.08
C LEU A 81 2.36 -16.42 14.54
N ARG A 82 3.21 -17.45 14.43
CA ARG A 82 4.64 -17.36 14.79
C ARG A 82 5.49 -17.53 13.54
N ALA A 83 5.98 -16.44 12.97
CA ALA A 83 7.01 -16.51 11.94
C ALA A 83 8.38 -16.38 12.61
N ARG A 84 9.19 -17.44 12.54
CA ARG A 84 10.45 -17.59 13.27
C ARG A 84 11.63 -17.66 12.29
N GLY A 85 11.83 -16.57 11.54
CA GLY A 85 13.00 -16.45 10.69
C GLY A 85 14.28 -16.30 11.51
N THR A 86 15.44 -16.51 10.88
CA THR A 86 16.75 -16.12 11.41
C THR A 86 17.39 -15.07 10.51
N HIS A 87 18.46 -14.41 10.98
CA HIS A 87 19.21 -13.43 10.18
C HIS A 87 19.72 -14.01 8.84
N SER A 88 20.14 -15.28 8.84
CA SER A 88 20.63 -15.97 7.64
C SER A 88 19.53 -16.66 6.83
N ASN A 89 18.40 -17.00 7.46
CA ASN A 89 17.33 -17.77 6.83
C ASN A 89 15.96 -17.17 7.17
N ARG A 90 15.65 -16.05 6.51
CA ARG A 90 14.42 -15.29 6.74
C ARG A 90 13.19 -16.02 6.21
N THR A 91 12.09 -15.93 6.95
CA THR A 91 10.80 -16.44 6.48
C THR A 91 10.20 -15.45 5.49
N THR A 92 9.63 -15.92 4.38
CA THR A 92 9.08 -15.06 3.33
C THR A 92 7.56 -15.23 3.16
N PHE A 93 6.81 -14.12 3.19
CA PHE A 93 5.44 -14.05 2.71
C PHE A 93 5.38 -13.18 1.46
N ARG A 94 4.85 -13.67 0.35
CA ARG A 94 4.74 -12.87 -0.88
C ARG A 94 3.54 -13.24 -1.74
N ALA A 95 3.17 -12.34 -2.64
CA ALA A 95 2.24 -12.70 -3.71
C ALA A 95 2.90 -13.63 -4.74
N LEU A 96 2.08 -14.46 -5.38
CA LEU A 96 2.44 -15.24 -6.55
C LEU A 96 2.57 -14.28 -7.75
N PRO A 97 3.75 -14.19 -8.39
CA PRO A 97 3.99 -13.19 -9.41
C PRO A 97 3.23 -13.51 -10.70
N CYS A 98 2.91 -12.48 -11.48
CA CYS A 98 2.11 -12.61 -12.69
C CYS A 98 2.72 -13.49 -13.78
N ASN A 99 4.06 -13.67 -13.81
CA ASN A 99 4.70 -14.59 -14.75
C ASN A 99 4.53 -16.07 -14.34
N GLU A 100 4.11 -16.33 -13.11
CA GLU A 100 3.82 -17.67 -12.58
C GLU A 100 2.30 -17.95 -12.53
N THR A 101 1.43 -17.01 -12.97
CA THR A 101 -0.04 -17.17 -12.96
C THR A 101 -0.71 -16.63 -14.22
N VAL A 102 -1.86 -17.22 -14.60
CA VAL A 102 -2.69 -16.70 -15.71
C VAL A 102 -3.66 -15.59 -15.22
N LEU A 103 -3.82 -15.43 -13.90
CA LEU A 103 -4.76 -14.49 -13.26
C LEU A 103 -4.56 -13.05 -13.74
N CYS A 104 -3.31 -12.62 -13.89
CA CYS A 104 -2.98 -11.27 -14.31
C CYS A 104 -3.32 -10.97 -15.78
N ASN A 105 -3.35 -12.00 -16.64
CA ASN A 105 -3.50 -11.84 -18.08
C ASN A 105 -4.96 -11.79 -18.53
N ASN A 106 -5.88 -12.37 -17.74
CA ASN A 106 -7.30 -12.47 -18.09
C ASN A 106 -8.16 -11.35 -17.49
N THR A 107 -7.57 -10.42 -16.75
CA THR A 107 -8.29 -9.32 -16.11
C THR A 107 -8.39 -8.14 -17.07
N ASP A 108 -9.61 -7.79 -17.53
CA ASP A 108 -9.85 -6.58 -18.30
C ASP A 108 -9.66 -5.33 -17.42
N PRO A 109 -8.63 -4.50 -17.66
CA PRO A 109 -8.36 -3.33 -16.83
C PRO A 109 -9.39 -2.21 -16.98
N SER A 110 -10.11 -2.16 -18.11
CA SER A 110 -11.05 -1.07 -18.41
C SER A 110 -12.25 -1.06 -17.46
N ARG A 111 -12.57 -2.21 -16.85
CA ARG A 111 -13.64 -2.35 -15.84
C ARG A 111 -13.40 -1.54 -14.56
N PHE A 112 -12.16 -1.10 -14.32
CA PHE A 112 -11.78 -0.33 -13.13
C PHE A 112 -11.81 1.17 -13.36
N TYR A 113 -12.01 1.62 -14.60
CA TYR A 113 -12.19 3.05 -14.84
C TYR A 113 -13.50 3.53 -14.24
N ASN A 114 -13.48 4.71 -13.65
CA ASN A 114 -14.72 5.33 -13.19
C ASN A 114 -15.63 5.63 -14.41
N PRO A 115 -16.96 5.58 -14.22
CA PRO A 115 -17.89 5.89 -15.29
C PRO A 115 -17.71 7.33 -15.80
N GLY A 116 -18.03 7.54 -17.08
CA GLY A 116 -17.99 8.86 -17.70
C GLY A 116 -16.64 9.31 -18.24
N ILE A 117 -15.58 8.51 -18.10
CA ILE A 117 -14.26 8.74 -18.71
C ILE A 117 -13.61 7.40 -19.09
N ARG A 118 -12.88 7.36 -20.21
CA ARG A 118 -12.19 6.14 -20.65
C ARG A 118 -10.95 6.42 -21.50
N LEU A 119 -10.10 5.41 -21.61
CA LEU A 119 -9.03 5.33 -22.60
C LEU A 119 -9.45 4.34 -23.70
N VAL A 120 -9.46 4.76 -24.97
CA VAL A 120 -9.91 3.91 -26.10
C VAL A 120 -8.77 3.52 -27.03
N ASN A 121 -8.88 2.40 -27.74
CA ASN A 121 -7.90 1.95 -28.75
C ASN A 121 -6.48 1.72 -28.19
N SER A 122 -6.38 1.15 -26.99
CA SER A 122 -5.11 0.95 -26.30
C SER A 122 -4.55 -0.46 -26.46
N THR A 123 -3.23 -0.59 -26.63
CA THR A 123 -2.50 -1.84 -26.32
C THR A 123 -2.11 -1.93 -24.85
N SER A 124 -2.34 -0.87 -24.08
CA SER A 124 -2.00 -0.73 -22.67
C SER A 124 -3.12 0.00 -21.94
N HIS A 125 -3.55 -0.58 -20.82
CA HIS A 125 -4.56 0.02 -19.96
C HIS A 125 -4.19 1.37 -19.34
N ARG A 126 -3.01 1.92 -19.62
CA ARG A 126 -2.53 3.16 -19.00
C ARG A 126 -2.39 4.30 -19.98
N ASN A 127 -2.38 4.01 -21.27
CA ASN A 127 -2.20 5.05 -22.28
C ASN A 127 -3.10 4.85 -23.47
N SER A 128 -3.82 5.90 -23.83
CA SER A 128 -4.46 6.03 -25.14
C SER A 128 -5.16 7.38 -25.28
N CYS A 129 -5.96 7.51 -26.34
CA CYS A 129 -6.94 8.59 -26.52
C CYS A 129 -7.88 8.66 -25.32
N LEU A 130 -8.03 9.88 -24.79
CA LEU A 130 -8.93 10.20 -23.71
C LEU A 130 -10.31 10.58 -24.24
N GLU A 131 -11.33 9.88 -23.78
CA GLU A 131 -12.72 10.20 -24.07
C GLU A 131 -13.52 10.40 -22.79
N ILE A 132 -14.51 11.28 -22.88
CA ILE A 132 -15.46 11.60 -21.81
C ILE A 132 -16.88 11.40 -22.29
N GLN A 133 -17.78 11.14 -21.35
CA GLN A 133 -19.18 10.90 -21.65
C GLN A 133 -20.04 12.13 -21.35
N GLN A 134 -20.93 12.47 -22.27
CA GLN A 134 -22.00 13.45 -22.07
C GLN A 134 -23.31 12.87 -22.59
N ASN A 135 -24.36 12.87 -21.76
CA ASN A 135 -25.69 12.35 -22.12
C ASN A 135 -25.67 10.93 -22.74
N GLY A 136 -24.83 10.05 -22.21
CA GLY A 136 -24.69 8.66 -22.68
C GLY A 136 -23.84 8.45 -23.94
N GLN A 137 -23.42 9.53 -24.60
CA GLN A 137 -22.56 9.49 -25.78
C GLN A 137 -21.11 9.84 -25.43
N TRP A 138 -20.15 9.30 -26.19
CA TRP A 138 -18.72 9.47 -25.98
C TRP A 138 -18.13 10.47 -26.97
N GLY A 139 -17.17 11.25 -26.49
CA GLY A 139 -16.46 12.22 -27.31
C GLY A 139 -15.08 12.53 -26.75
N THR A 140 -14.22 13.03 -27.61
CA THR A 140 -12.83 13.35 -27.30
C THR A 140 -12.69 14.74 -26.71
N ILE A 141 -11.47 15.02 -26.24
CA ILE A 141 -11.06 16.33 -25.74
C ILE A 141 -10.03 16.89 -26.69
N CYS A 142 -10.26 18.10 -27.20
CA CYS A 142 -9.34 18.79 -28.09
C CYS A 142 -8.82 20.06 -27.42
N ASN A 143 -7.54 20.12 -27.08
CA ASN A 143 -6.95 21.30 -26.48
C ASN A 143 -5.80 21.84 -27.34
N TYR A 144 -5.60 23.15 -27.42
CA TYR A 144 -4.48 23.69 -28.21
C TYR A 144 -3.11 23.23 -27.69
N ALA A 145 -2.09 23.29 -28.55
CA ALA A 145 -0.71 22.80 -28.34
C ALA A 145 -0.14 23.11 -26.95
N ASN A 146 -0.45 24.28 -26.41
CA ASN A 146 0.12 24.88 -25.20
C ASN A 146 -0.86 25.02 -24.02
N ARG A 147 -2.06 24.44 -24.10
CA ARG A 147 -3.10 24.62 -23.07
C ARG A 147 -3.43 23.37 -22.27
N TRP A 148 -3.02 22.20 -22.74
CA TRP A 148 -3.07 20.97 -21.96
C TRP A 148 -1.71 20.72 -21.35
N ASP A 149 -1.66 20.60 -20.02
CA ASP A 149 -0.46 20.33 -19.26
C ASP A 149 -0.66 19.18 -18.24
N TYR A 150 0.27 19.06 -17.30
CA TYR A 150 0.24 18.02 -16.29
C TYR A 150 -0.99 18.10 -15.37
N ARG A 151 -1.56 19.28 -15.14
CA ARG A 151 -2.72 19.49 -14.26
C ARG A 151 -3.97 18.85 -14.82
N GLU A 152 -4.30 19.09 -16.09
CA GLU A 152 -5.43 18.43 -16.75
C GLU A 152 -5.19 16.92 -16.81
N THR A 153 -3.96 16.50 -17.13
CA THR A 153 -3.58 15.08 -17.16
C THR A 153 -3.77 14.42 -15.78
N ALA A 154 -3.39 15.10 -14.70
CA ALA A 154 -3.53 14.60 -13.33
C ALA A 154 -4.99 14.49 -12.90
N VAL A 155 -5.84 15.46 -13.27
CA VAL A 155 -7.30 15.38 -13.06
C VAL A 155 -7.87 14.21 -13.85
N ALA A 156 -7.53 14.09 -15.14
CA ALA A 156 -8.01 12.99 -15.99
C ALA A 156 -7.60 11.61 -15.47
N CYS A 157 -6.32 11.41 -15.12
CA CYS A 157 -5.83 10.16 -14.58
C CYS A 157 -6.50 9.82 -13.24
N ARG A 158 -6.68 10.81 -12.35
CA ARG A 158 -7.39 10.60 -11.08
C ARG A 158 -8.86 10.27 -11.32
N GLN A 159 -9.53 10.97 -12.24
CA GLN A 159 -10.90 10.70 -12.64
C GLN A 159 -11.04 9.28 -13.21
N LEU A 160 -10.06 8.77 -13.96
CA LEU A 160 -9.99 7.37 -14.43
C LEU A 160 -9.70 6.35 -13.30
N GLY A 161 -9.36 6.79 -12.09
CA GLY A 161 -9.01 5.91 -10.96
C GLY A 161 -7.51 5.61 -10.81
N PHE A 162 -6.63 6.26 -11.59
CA PHE A 162 -5.18 6.13 -11.43
C PHE A 162 -4.65 6.99 -10.29
N LEU A 163 -3.57 6.52 -9.67
CA LEU A 163 -2.88 7.23 -8.59
C LEU A 163 -2.03 8.41 -9.07
N GLY A 164 -1.69 8.46 -10.36
CA GLY A 164 -0.87 9.53 -10.90
C GLY A 164 -0.85 9.59 -12.42
N ALA A 165 -0.41 10.74 -12.92
CA ALA A 165 -0.18 11.00 -14.34
C ALA A 165 1.32 10.91 -14.66
N LYS A 166 1.66 10.39 -15.84
CA LYS A 166 3.04 10.37 -16.37
C LYS A 166 3.25 11.44 -17.43
N ARG A 167 2.39 11.46 -18.45
CA ARG A 167 2.51 12.41 -19.57
C ARG A 167 1.21 12.53 -20.34
N TYR A 168 1.17 13.49 -21.23
CA TYR A 168 0.16 13.64 -22.26
C TYR A 168 0.83 13.72 -23.63
N TYR A 169 0.06 13.46 -24.68
CA TYR A 169 0.53 13.51 -26.06
C TYR A 169 -0.65 13.78 -27.00
N ARG A 170 -0.34 14.06 -28.26
CA ARG A 170 -1.35 14.25 -29.30
C ARG A 170 -1.80 12.90 -29.82
N TYR A 171 -3.12 12.72 -29.89
CA TYR A 171 -3.73 11.52 -30.42
C TYR A 171 -4.52 11.90 -31.67
N PRO A 172 -4.29 11.25 -32.82
CA PRO A 172 -5.11 11.45 -34.01
C PRO A 172 -6.42 10.67 -33.85
N ALA A 173 -7.40 11.26 -33.16
CA ALA A 173 -8.70 10.63 -32.94
C ALA A 173 -9.68 10.99 -34.06
N SER A 174 -10.84 10.34 -34.04
CA SER A 174 -11.96 10.60 -34.94
C SER A 174 -13.27 10.48 -34.17
N GLY A 175 -14.35 11.08 -34.66
CA GLY A 175 -15.63 11.13 -33.96
C GLY A 175 -16.05 12.54 -33.52
N HIS A 176 -16.58 12.65 -32.31
CA HIS A 176 -17.12 13.89 -31.78
C HIS A 176 -16.21 14.47 -30.70
N VAL A 177 -15.98 15.78 -30.70
CA VAL A 177 -15.22 16.48 -29.65
C VAL A 177 -16.21 17.17 -28.72
N TYR A 178 -16.20 16.87 -27.41
CA TYR A 178 -17.12 17.52 -26.46
C TYR A 178 -16.59 18.81 -25.84
N MET A 179 -15.31 18.82 -25.49
CA MET A 179 -14.70 19.97 -24.81
C MET A 179 -13.39 20.37 -25.46
N LYS A 180 -13.15 21.69 -25.40
CA LYS A 180 -11.90 22.33 -25.81
C LYS A 180 -11.49 23.40 -24.82
N ASP A 181 -10.25 23.88 -24.94
CA ASP A 181 -9.69 24.91 -24.05
C ASP A 181 -9.81 24.53 -22.56
N VAL A 182 -9.62 23.24 -22.25
CA VAL A 182 -9.71 22.73 -20.87
C VAL A 182 -8.55 23.30 -20.05
N TYR A 183 -8.86 23.84 -18.88
CA TYR A 183 -7.91 24.43 -17.94
C TYR A 183 -8.29 24.08 -16.51
N CYS A 184 -7.43 23.31 -15.84
CA CYS A 184 -7.58 22.84 -14.48
C CYS A 184 -6.54 23.48 -13.55
N ASN A 185 -6.90 23.61 -12.28
CA ASN A 185 -5.99 23.95 -11.19
C ASN A 185 -5.28 22.71 -10.64
N GLY A 186 -5.74 21.51 -10.99
CA GLY A 186 -5.17 20.20 -10.65
C GLY A 186 -5.86 19.51 -9.46
N LYS A 187 -6.84 20.17 -8.82
CA LYS A 187 -7.54 19.69 -7.62
C LYS A 187 -8.97 19.22 -7.91
N GLU A 188 -9.47 19.51 -9.09
CA GLU A 188 -10.80 19.14 -9.59
C GLU A 188 -11.03 17.63 -9.51
N GLU A 189 -12.24 17.20 -9.18
CA GLU A 189 -12.56 15.76 -9.14
C GLU A 189 -12.73 15.19 -10.53
N THR A 190 -13.35 15.97 -11.43
CA THR A 190 -13.57 15.61 -12.83
C THR A 190 -13.10 16.71 -13.77
N LEU A 191 -12.86 16.37 -15.03
CA LEU A 191 -12.56 17.36 -16.08
C LEU A 191 -13.73 18.31 -16.36
N TRP A 192 -14.96 17.93 -15.98
CA TRP A 192 -16.14 18.79 -16.07
C TRP A 192 -16.13 19.91 -15.04
N ASP A 193 -15.35 19.78 -13.95
CA ASP A 193 -15.19 20.82 -12.94
C ASP A 193 -14.08 21.83 -13.29
N CYS A 194 -13.31 21.55 -14.34
CA CYS A 194 -12.32 22.48 -14.87
C CYS A 194 -12.99 23.58 -15.71
N GLY A 195 -12.25 24.66 -16.00
CA GLY A 195 -12.70 25.60 -17.01
C GLY A 195 -12.62 24.95 -18.40
N TYR A 196 -13.68 25.01 -19.20
CA TYR A 196 -13.68 24.50 -20.58
C TYR A 196 -14.66 25.27 -21.47
N ARG A 197 -14.55 25.03 -22.78
CA ARG A 197 -15.54 25.46 -23.77
C ARG A 197 -16.15 24.25 -24.44
N TRP A 198 -17.47 24.28 -24.62
CA TRP A 198 -18.16 23.31 -25.44
C TRP A 198 -17.62 23.36 -26.88
N SER A 199 -17.47 22.18 -27.46
CA SER A 199 -17.16 22.00 -28.87
C SER A 199 -18.14 20.99 -29.44
N PHE A 200 -18.47 21.14 -30.72
CA PHE A 200 -19.15 20.13 -31.52
C PHE A 200 -18.45 19.97 -32.89
N GLY A 201 -17.20 20.45 -32.98
CA GLY A 201 -16.44 20.62 -34.22
C GLY A 201 -15.33 19.58 -34.44
N TYR A 202 -14.46 19.85 -35.41
CA TYR A 202 -13.45 18.92 -35.92
C TYR A 202 -12.25 18.69 -34.99
N HIS A 203 -11.63 17.51 -35.15
CA HIS A 203 -10.41 17.07 -34.49
C HIS A 203 -9.19 17.80 -35.04
N TYR A 204 -8.56 18.62 -34.21
CA TYR A 204 -7.27 19.23 -34.56
C TYR A 204 -6.14 18.69 -33.67
N TYR A 205 -6.42 18.50 -32.38
CA TYR A 205 -5.41 18.21 -31.38
C TYR A 205 -5.95 17.37 -30.21
N ASP A 206 -6.56 16.23 -30.49
CA ASP A 206 -7.09 15.39 -29.42
C ASP A 206 -5.98 14.92 -28.47
N ILE A 207 -6.40 14.66 -27.25
CA ILE A 207 -5.50 14.36 -26.15
C ILE A 207 -5.43 12.85 -25.93
N GLY A 208 -4.21 12.33 -26.00
CA GLY A 208 -3.85 11.08 -25.37
C GLY A 208 -3.17 11.35 -24.03
N ILE A 209 -3.39 10.49 -23.06
CA ILE A 209 -2.70 10.57 -21.77
C ILE A 209 -2.03 9.24 -21.45
N GLU A 210 -1.00 9.29 -20.61
CA GLU A 210 -0.41 8.14 -19.96
C GLU A 210 -0.45 8.32 -18.44
N CYS A 211 -1.11 7.38 -17.77
CA CYS A 211 -1.22 7.33 -16.32
C CYS A 211 -0.23 6.32 -15.73
N ASP A 212 0.00 6.39 -14.42
CA ASP A 212 1.05 5.60 -13.77
C ASP A 212 0.57 4.23 -13.29
N SER A 213 -0.26 4.23 -12.23
CA SER A 213 -0.67 3.01 -11.53
C SER A 213 -2.17 3.02 -11.27
N LEU A 214 -2.85 1.94 -11.69
CA LEU A 214 -4.26 1.70 -11.42
C LEU A 214 -4.39 0.81 -10.19
N LEU A 215 -4.66 1.40 -9.03
CA LEU A 215 -4.61 0.68 -7.76
C LEU A 215 -5.58 -0.51 -7.72
N ALA A 216 -6.80 -0.33 -8.22
CA ALA A 216 -7.82 -1.39 -8.23
C ALA A 216 -7.37 -2.63 -9.04
N LEU A 217 -6.76 -2.41 -10.20
CA LEU A 217 -6.17 -3.50 -10.99
C LEU A 217 -5.02 -4.18 -10.24
N LEU A 218 -4.11 -3.40 -9.66
CA LEU A 218 -2.97 -3.95 -8.90
C LEU A 218 -3.44 -4.75 -7.69
N THR A 219 -4.51 -4.33 -7.01
CA THR A 219 -5.08 -5.08 -5.88
C THR A 219 -5.70 -6.42 -6.28
N GLU A 220 -6.12 -6.56 -7.54
CA GLU A 220 -6.69 -7.81 -8.03
C GLU A 220 -5.69 -8.74 -8.70
N THR A 221 -4.56 -8.21 -9.18
CA THR A 221 -3.61 -8.97 -10.01
C THR A 221 -2.23 -9.12 -9.40
N VAL A 222 -1.80 -8.17 -8.55
CA VAL A 222 -0.42 -8.14 -8.02
C VAL A 222 -0.40 -8.32 -6.51
N TYR A 223 -1.33 -7.68 -5.81
CA TYR A 223 -1.30 -7.59 -4.35
C TYR A 223 -2.10 -8.73 -3.70
N TRP A 224 -1.52 -9.34 -2.67
CA TRP A 224 -2.26 -10.21 -1.76
C TRP A 224 -2.87 -9.35 -0.63
N LYS A 225 -3.94 -9.83 0.01
CA LYS A 225 -4.66 -9.03 1.03
C LYS A 225 -3.83 -8.78 2.30
N GLY A 226 -2.74 -9.52 2.47
CA GLY A 226 -1.87 -9.42 3.62
C GLY A 226 -2.31 -10.26 4.81
N ILE A 227 -1.82 -9.89 5.99
CA ILE A 227 -2.08 -10.57 7.25
C ILE A 227 -3.02 -9.67 8.05
N TYR A 228 -4.17 -10.23 8.40
CA TYR A 228 -5.17 -9.62 9.25
C TYR A 228 -5.16 -10.36 10.58
N LEU A 229 -4.75 -9.68 11.65
CA LEU A 229 -4.88 -10.21 13.01
C LEU A 229 -6.24 -9.80 13.57
N ALA A 230 -7.12 -10.78 13.81
CA ALA A 230 -8.42 -10.53 14.41
C ALA A 230 -8.27 -10.31 15.94
N PRO A 231 -9.07 -9.43 16.55
CA PRO A 231 -9.06 -9.25 18.00
C PRO A 231 -9.49 -10.55 18.70
N ALA A 232 -8.70 -11.01 19.66
CA ALA A 232 -9.17 -11.95 20.68
C ALA A 232 -10.18 -11.20 21.57
N ASN A 233 -11.20 -11.89 22.10
CA ASN A 233 -12.08 -11.30 23.10
C ASN A 233 -11.24 -10.68 24.24
N ILE A 234 -11.63 -9.48 24.68
CA ILE A 234 -10.89 -8.52 25.53
C ILE A 234 -10.26 -9.14 26.81
N THR A 235 -10.70 -10.32 27.22
CA THR A 235 -10.25 -11.02 28.43
C THR A 235 -9.05 -11.96 28.23
N GLU A 236 -8.69 -12.33 27.00
CA GLU A 236 -7.48 -13.11 26.75
C GLU A 236 -6.32 -12.19 26.40
N LYS A 237 -5.24 -12.28 27.20
CA LYS A 237 -3.94 -11.73 26.83
C LYS A 237 -3.67 -12.07 25.36
N GLN A 238 -3.45 -11.03 24.55
CA GLN A 238 -3.04 -11.04 23.15
C GLN A 238 -2.52 -12.40 22.67
N GLY A 239 -3.14 -12.97 21.63
CA GLY A 239 -2.56 -14.10 20.92
C GLY A 239 -1.09 -13.79 20.60
N ASN A 240 -0.20 -14.68 21.03
CA ASN A 240 1.28 -14.57 20.99
C ASN A 240 1.84 -14.57 19.55
N SER A 241 1.27 -13.75 18.67
CA SER A 241 1.71 -13.62 17.30
C SER A 241 3.01 -12.83 17.28
N SER A 242 4.01 -13.33 16.58
CA SER A 242 5.33 -12.73 16.49
C SER A 242 5.86 -12.86 15.06
N LEU A 243 6.40 -11.77 14.52
CA LEU A 243 7.09 -11.77 13.23
C LEU A 243 8.54 -11.36 13.49
N GLU A 244 9.45 -12.34 13.42
CA GLU A 244 10.88 -12.14 13.64
C GLU A 244 11.68 -12.54 12.40
N ASN A 245 12.57 -11.67 11.92
CA ASN A 245 13.39 -11.89 10.73
C ASN A 245 12.56 -12.30 9.50
N VAL A 246 11.50 -11.55 9.20
CA VAL A 246 10.53 -11.87 8.14
C VAL A 246 10.65 -10.92 6.96
N ASP A 247 10.67 -11.48 5.75
CA ASP A 247 10.47 -10.76 4.50
C ASP A 247 9.00 -10.83 4.07
N ILE A 248 8.43 -9.65 3.83
CA ILE A 248 7.05 -9.48 3.42
C ILE A 248 7.04 -8.73 2.09
N GLY A 249 6.85 -9.49 1.02
CA GLY A 249 6.56 -8.94 -0.29
C GLY A 249 5.09 -8.58 -0.42
N ILE A 250 4.84 -7.37 -0.89
CA ILE A 250 3.58 -6.98 -1.52
C ILE A 250 2.36 -7.00 -0.58
N LYS A 251 2.42 -6.33 0.58
CA LYS A 251 1.40 -6.47 1.63
C LYS A 251 0.62 -5.19 1.92
N ALA A 252 -0.60 -5.36 2.46
CA ALA A 252 -1.27 -4.44 3.38
C ALA A 252 -1.46 -5.15 4.74
N LEU A 253 -0.90 -4.61 5.82
CA LEU A 253 -1.15 -5.12 7.18
C LEU A 253 -2.45 -4.52 7.73
N LYS A 254 -3.15 -5.21 8.63
CA LYS A 254 -4.29 -4.67 9.39
C LYS A 254 -4.27 -5.27 10.79
N LYS A 255 -3.97 -4.42 11.79
CA LYS A 255 -3.63 -4.79 13.19
C LYS A 255 -2.39 -5.68 13.26
N VAL A 256 -1.43 -5.31 14.10
CA VAL A 256 -0.03 -5.71 13.88
C VAL A 256 0.57 -6.19 15.22
N PRO A 257 1.28 -7.33 15.23
CA PRO A 257 2.06 -7.75 16.39
C PRO A 257 3.37 -6.95 16.43
N ASP A 258 4.19 -7.14 17.46
CA ASP A 258 5.54 -6.55 17.42
C ASP A 258 6.29 -7.02 16.16
N LEU A 259 6.91 -6.06 15.48
CA LEU A 259 7.71 -6.25 14.28
C LEU A 259 9.17 -6.11 14.65
N LEU A 260 9.89 -7.23 14.68
CA LEU A 260 11.29 -7.29 15.09
C LEU A 260 12.13 -7.79 13.92
N ASN A 261 13.02 -6.93 13.41
CA ASN A 261 13.81 -7.20 12.22
C ASN A 261 12.96 -7.67 11.02
N VAL A 262 11.92 -6.91 10.68
CA VAL A 262 11.00 -7.24 9.58
C VAL A 262 11.34 -6.37 8.36
N THR A 263 11.20 -6.92 7.16
CA THR A 263 11.32 -6.12 5.93
C THR A 263 10.04 -6.24 5.11
N ILE A 264 9.36 -5.13 4.93
CA ILE A 264 8.18 -5.01 4.10
C ILE A 264 8.56 -4.30 2.80
N ARG A 265 8.22 -4.87 1.65
CA ARG A 265 8.62 -4.33 0.36
C ARG A 265 7.55 -4.46 -0.70
N ASP A 266 7.51 -3.52 -1.64
CA ASP A 266 6.72 -3.62 -2.89
C ASP A 266 5.19 -3.76 -2.69
N GLY A 267 4.67 -3.30 -1.54
CA GLY A 267 3.25 -3.38 -1.18
C GLY A 267 2.42 -2.18 -1.63
N ALA A 268 1.09 -2.38 -1.67
CA ALA A 268 0.13 -1.29 -1.81
C ALA A 268 0.33 -0.24 -0.71
N SER A 269 0.44 -0.68 0.54
CA SER A 269 0.78 0.16 1.71
C SER A 269 1.67 -0.67 2.61
N GLY A 270 2.87 -0.20 2.97
CA GLY A 270 3.83 -1.04 3.69
C GLY A 270 3.26 -1.57 5.02
N LEU A 271 2.94 -0.68 5.94
CA LEU A 271 2.36 -0.99 7.24
C LEU A 271 1.09 -0.16 7.44
N LEU A 272 -0.06 -0.80 7.59
CA LEU A 272 -1.32 -0.12 7.90
C LEU A 272 -1.87 -0.66 9.22
N VAL A 273 -1.96 0.21 10.23
CA VAL A 273 -2.53 -0.11 11.53
C VAL A 273 -3.73 0.80 11.72
N LYS A 274 -4.91 0.22 11.92
CA LYS A 274 -6.13 0.97 12.24
C LYS A 274 -6.63 0.58 13.62
N LYS A 275 -6.89 1.58 14.46
CA LYS A 275 -7.37 1.42 15.84
C LYS A 275 -6.47 0.48 16.66
N LEU A 276 -5.21 0.88 16.85
CA LEU A 276 -4.29 0.18 17.74
C LEU A 276 -4.74 0.37 19.19
N GLU A 277 -5.02 -0.75 19.86
CA GLU A 277 -5.45 -0.81 21.26
C GLU A 277 -4.36 -1.40 22.18
N ASN A 278 -3.36 -2.06 21.59
CA ASN A 278 -2.25 -2.72 22.27
C ASN A 278 -0.91 -2.01 22.11
N HIS A 279 0.10 -2.44 22.87
CA HIS A 279 1.49 -2.09 22.58
C HIS A 279 1.90 -2.61 21.19
N LEU A 280 2.66 -1.79 20.46
CA LEU A 280 3.28 -2.16 19.18
C LEU A 280 4.73 -1.65 19.16
N ALA A 281 5.68 -2.58 19.15
CA ALA A 281 7.08 -2.30 18.88
C ALA A 281 7.41 -2.56 17.41
N ILE A 282 8.03 -1.59 16.75
CA ILE A 282 8.58 -1.69 15.40
C ILE A 282 10.07 -1.42 15.53
N LYS A 283 10.87 -2.49 15.49
CA LYS A 283 12.32 -2.43 15.68
C LYS A 283 13.06 -3.03 14.50
N ASP A 284 14.16 -2.41 14.10
CA ASP A 284 15.05 -2.88 13.04
C ASP A 284 14.30 -3.19 11.72
N THR A 285 13.24 -2.41 11.44
CA THR A 285 12.29 -2.72 10.39
C THR A 285 12.53 -1.87 9.14
N ASN A 286 12.49 -2.49 7.97
CA ASN A 286 12.66 -1.81 6.69
C ASN A 286 11.35 -1.83 5.90
N ILE A 287 10.83 -0.66 5.51
CA ILE A 287 9.65 -0.53 4.66
C ILE A 287 10.06 0.15 3.36
N LEU A 288 10.02 -0.60 2.26
CA LEU A 288 10.64 -0.20 1.00
C LEU A 288 9.60 -0.18 -0.13
N ARG A 289 9.65 0.82 -1.01
CA ARG A 289 8.94 0.83 -2.30
C ARG A 289 7.43 0.58 -2.17
N SER A 290 6.79 1.25 -1.20
CA SER A 290 5.33 1.18 -1.07
C SER A 290 4.66 2.07 -2.13
N ALA A 291 3.61 1.56 -2.78
CA ALA A 291 2.88 2.35 -3.77
C ALA A 291 2.16 3.55 -3.12
N LEU A 292 1.49 3.33 -1.99
CA LEU A 292 0.84 4.37 -1.19
C LEU A 292 1.75 4.76 -0.01
N SER A 293 1.19 4.91 1.19
CA SER A 293 1.96 5.23 2.38
C SER A 293 2.86 4.06 2.80
N GLY A 294 4.03 4.40 3.34
CA GLY A 294 4.99 3.43 3.86
C GLY A 294 4.48 2.81 5.15
N ALA A 295 4.29 3.61 6.20
CA ALA A 295 3.60 3.22 7.41
C ALA A 295 2.50 4.22 7.75
N ASN A 296 1.30 3.74 8.07
CA ASN A 296 0.20 4.54 8.58
C ASN A 296 -0.39 3.84 9.81
N ILE A 297 -0.24 4.47 10.97
CA ILE A 297 -0.60 3.91 12.26
C ILE A 297 -1.61 4.81 12.95
N GLU A 298 -2.84 4.33 13.08
CA GLU A 298 -3.89 4.98 13.87
C GLU A 298 -4.02 4.26 15.21
N SER A 299 -3.70 4.94 16.31
CA SER A 299 -3.78 4.40 17.68
C SER A 299 -4.91 5.05 18.47
N SER A 300 -5.78 4.25 19.09
CA SER A 300 -6.81 4.75 20.01
C SER A 300 -6.31 4.74 21.46
N ARG A 301 -5.61 3.68 21.87
CA ARG A 301 -5.08 3.51 23.24
C ARG A 301 -3.70 2.85 23.30
N GLY A 302 -3.21 2.29 22.19
CA GLY A 302 -1.94 1.57 22.13
C GLY A 302 -0.71 2.48 22.24
N HIS A 303 0.32 1.99 22.94
CA HIS A 303 1.65 2.60 22.94
C HIS A 303 2.47 2.09 21.75
N VAL A 304 3.11 2.99 21.00
CA VAL A 304 3.91 2.63 19.82
C VAL A 304 5.37 2.97 20.08
N VAL A 305 6.26 2.00 19.89
CA VAL A 305 7.72 2.20 19.88
C VAL A 305 8.21 1.98 18.46
N ILE A 306 8.92 2.95 17.90
CA ILE A 306 9.58 2.82 16.59
C ILE A 306 11.07 3.07 16.79
N GLU A 307 11.89 2.07 16.50
CA GLU A 307 13.35 2.09 16.70
C GLU A 307 14.03 1.51 15.46
N ASN A 308 15.13 2.15 15.02
CA ASN A 308 15.93 1.71 13.87
C ASN A 308 15.07 1.27 12.66
N THR A 309 14.05 2.07 12.33
CA THR A 309 13.09 1.74 11.28
C THR A 309 13.28 2.67 10.09
N THR A 310 13.46 2.10 8.91
CA THR A 310 13.68 2.82 7.66
C THR A 310 12.45 2.74 6.78
N VAL A 311 11.96 3.89 6.29
CA VAL A 311 10.92 3.94 5.26
C VAL A 311 11.46 4.66 4.02
N LEU A 312 11.53 3.96 2.90
CA LEU A 312 12.16 4.47 1.67
C LEU A 312 11.28 4.26 0.44
N ASN A 313 11.32 5.24 -0.47
CA ASN A 313 10.70 5.20 -1.80
C ASN A 313 9.18 4.94 -1.77
N THR A 314 8.42 5.72 -1.00
CA THR A 314 6.96 5.74 -1.12
C THR A 314 6.56 6.58 -2.33
N ASN A 315 5.63 6.10 -3.16
CA ASN A 315 5.32 6.75 -4.44
C ASN A 315 4.21 7.81 -4.32
N PHE A 316 3.02 7.40 -3.86
CA PHE A 316 1.81 8.24 -3.85
C PHE A 316 1.35 8.64 -2.45
N GLY A 317 1.95 8.06 -1.40
CA GLY A 317 1.61 8.35 -0.02
C GLY A 317 2.80 8.76 0.83
N ASP A 318 2.51 9.13 2.07
CA ASP A 318 3.49 9.57 3.05
C ASP A 318 4.42 8.43 3.50
N GLY A 319 5.64 8.78 3.94
CA GLY A 319 6.60 7.82 4.48
C GLY A 319 6.09 7.13 5.74
N LEU A 320 6.07 7.85 6.86
CA LEU A 320 5.56 7.37 8.15
C LEU A 320 4.47 8.34 8.64
N VAL A 321 3.29 7.82 8.93
CA VAL A 321 2.15 8.55 9.48
C VAL A 321 1.75 7.89 10.78
N TYR A 322 1.67 8.67 11.86
CA TYR A 322 1.11 8.24 13.12
C TYR A 322 -0.01 9.19 13.54
N ASN A 323 -1.19 8.65 13.79
CA ASN A 323 -2.37 9.40 14.20
C ASN A 323 -2.91 8.83 15.51
N ARG A 324 -3.08 9.68 16.52
CA ARG A 324 -3.70 9.28 17.80
C ARG A 324 -5.17 9.71 17.79
N ILE A 325 -6.05 8.72 17.82
CA ILE A 325 -7.50 8.92 17.91
C ILE A 325 -7.85 9.02 19.41
N GLN A 326 -7.83 10.24 19.95
CA GLN A 326 -8.39 10.50 21.28
C GLN A 326 -9.91 10.64 21.17
N ASP A 327 -10.65 10.10 22.14
CA ASP A 327 -12.02 10.56 22.41
C ASP A 327 -11.92 12.07 22.70
N VAL A 328 -12.80 12.89 22.13
CA VAL A 328 -12.75 14.37 22.16
C VAL A 328 -12.25 14.88 23.51
N VAL A 329 -11.02 15.39 23.55
CA VAL A 329 -10.45 15.97 24.75
C VAL A 329 -10.79 17.44 24.76
N ASP A 330 -11.54 17.88 25.76
CA ASP A 330 -11.71 19.30 26.05
C ASP A 330 -10.40 19.84 26.66
N PHE A 331 -9.57 20.44 25.80
CA PHE A 331 -8.27 20.99 26.16
C PHE A 331 -8.34 22.10 27.23
N CYS A 332 -9.52 22.66 27.51
CA CYS A 332 -9.70 23.66 28.55
C CYS A 332 -9.78 23.08 29.98
N SER A 333 -9.77 21.75 30.14
CA SER A 333 -10.01 21.07 31.42
C SER A 333 -8.82 20.25 31.95
N ILE A 334 -7.66 20.29 31.28
CA ILE A 334 -6.48 19.51 31.67
C ILE A 334 -5.60 20.31 32.65
N ILE A 335 -5.33 19.74 33.82
CA ILE A 335 -4.35 20.25 34.80
C ILE A 335 -2.95 19.77 34.35
N PRO A 336 -1.98 20.66 34.09
CA PRO A 336 -0.70 20.32 33.44
C PRO A 336 0.13 19.23 34.13
N ASP A 337 0.08 19.14 35.45
CA ASP A 337 0.96 18.27 36.24
C ASP A 337 0.49 16.80 36.32
N GLU A 338 -0.69 16.48 35.79
CA GLU A 338 -1.26 15.12 35.76
C GLU A 338 -1.43 14.55 34.33
N ALA A 339 -1.00 15.29 33.30
CA ALA A 339 -1.23 14.92 31.91
C ALA A 339 -0.15 13.98 31.36
N SER A 340 -0.43 12.67 31.26
CA SER A 340 0.40 11.75 30.48
C SER A 340 0.07 11.86 28.98
N MET A 341 0.98 12.44 28.20
CA MET A 341 0.93 12.53 26.73
C MET A 341 1.05 11.16 26.02
N PRO A 342 0.87 11.08 24.68
CA PRO A 342 1.83 11.54 23.68
C PRO A 342 1.25 12.42 22.55
N PHE A 343 2.18 13.18 21.96
CA PHE A 343 2.06 14.10 20.82
C PHE A 343 1.81 13.39 19.47
N VAL A 344 1.29 14.16 18.51
CA VAL A 344 1.01 13.76 17.12
C VAL A 344 2.18 14.18 16.22
N LEU A 345 2.88 13.22 15.60
CA LEU A 345 3.86 13.49 14.54
C LEU A 345 3.12 13.57 13.19
N LYS A 346 2.76 14.78 12.77
CA LYS A 346 2.13 15.03 11.47
C LYS A 346 3.12 15.71 10.52
N ALA A 347 4.00 14.94 9.89
CA ALA A 347 4.81 15.43 8.78
C ALA A 347 3.97 15.45 7.49
N THR A 348 3.04 16.40 7.36
CA THR A 348 2.25 16.59 6.13
C THR A 348 2.68 17.86 5.42
N GLY A 349 3.13 17.72 4.17
CA GLY A 349 3.45 18.84 3.31
C GLY A 349 2.60 18.94 2.07
N LYS A 350 1.62 19.87 2.06
CA LYS A 350 0.95 20.31 0.84
C LYS A 350 0.90 21.85 0.79
N ILE A 351 1.78 22.41 -0.04
CA ILE A 351 1.79 23.75 -0.66
C ILE A 351 1.71 24.94 0.31
N GLY A 352 2.87 25.58 0.55
CA GLY A 352 2.99 26.91 1.17
C GLY A 352 4.03 26.93 2.30
N ARG A 353 5.33 26.99 1.93
CA ARG A 353 6.51 26.95 2.82
C ARG A 353 6.53 25.79 3.83
N LEU A 354 6.96 24.62 3.33
CA LEU A 354 7.54 23.57 4.16
C LEU A 354 9.05 23.71 4.23
N THR A 355 9.61 23.53 5.43
CA THR A 355 10.98 23.03 5.56
C THR A 355 10.96 21.54 5.25
N ALA A 356 10.98 21.19 3.96
CA ALA A 356 11.10 19.80 3.52
C ALA A 356 12.56 19.35 3.70
N VAL A 357 12.82 18.47 4.66
CA VAL A 357 14.12 17.80 4.76
C VAL A 357 14.10 16.64 3.77
N ARG A 358 14.71 16.84 2.59
CA ARG A 358 14.74 15.87 1.51
C ARG A 358 16.14 15.26 1.45
N ALA A 359 16.27 13.96 1.69
CA ALA A 359 17.50 13.23 1.36
C ALA A 359 17.66 13.21 -0.17
N GLY A 360 18.78 13.73 -0.67
CA GLY A 360 19.15 13.58 -2.07
C GLY A 360 19.40 12.11 -2.45
N PRO A 361 19.55 11.80 -3.75
CA PRO A 361 19.82 10.44 -4.20
C PRO A 361 21.04 9.83 -3.47
N GLY A 362 20.84 8.70 -2.78
CA GLY A 362 21.90 8.01 -2.03
C GLY A 362 22.16 8.53 -0.61
N LYS A 363 21.26 9.35 -0.03
CA LYS A 363 21.32 9.83 1.37
C LYS A 363 20.28 9.13 2.26
N THR A 364 20.60 8.98 3.55
CA THR A 364 19.73 8.37 4.58
C THR A 364 19.26 9.45 5.56
N LEU A 365 17.98 9.41 5.96
CA LEU A 365 17.43 10.24 7.03
C LEU A 365 17.08 9.33 8.20
N SER A 366 17.69 9.57 9.36
CA SER A 366 17.42 8.83 10.59
C SER A 366 16.72 9.74 11.59
N ALA A 367 15.62 9.27 12.19
CA ALA A 367 14.85 10.01 13.20
C ALA A 367 15.06 9.36 14.57
N HIS A 368 15.70 10.10 15.49
CA HIS A 368 15.94 9.64 16.85
C HIS A 368 15.02 10.37 17.82
N PHE A 369 14.32 9.58 18.64
CA PHE A 369 13.47 10.08 19.72
C PHE A 369 14.16 9.87 21.07
N ARG A 370 14.28 10.93 21.87
CA ARG A 370 14.76 10.83 23.26
C ARG A 370 13.86 11.65 24.18
N SER A 371 13.41 11.02 25.26
CA SER A 371 12.81 11.72 26.40
C SER A 371 13.92 12.42 27.18
N ILE A 372 13.78 13.72 27.39
CA ILE A 372 14.60 14.50 28.32
C ILE A 372 13.73 14.72 29.57
N ALA A 373 14.33 14.82 30.76
CA ALA A 373 13.57 15.01 31.99
C ALA A 373 12.87 16.38 32.01
N GLY A 374 11.61 16.42 32.45
CA GLY A 374 10.70 17.55 32.19
C GLY A 374 9.87 17.32 30.93
N SER A 375 8.82 18.09 30.70
CA SER A 375 7.84 17.92 29.60
C SER A 375 8.41 18.04 28.17
N GLU A 376 9.73 18.03 28.01
CA GLU A 376 10.43 18.32 26.77
C GLU A 376 10.76 17.03 25.98
N PHE A 377 10.70 17.12 24.65
CA PHE A 377 11.18 16.07 23.74
C PHE A 377 12.22 16.63 22.76
N GLU A 378 13.13 15.77 22.31
CA GLU A 378 14.07 16.08 21.22
C GLU A 378 13.80 15.16 20.03
N LEU A 379 13.40 15.74 18.89
CA LEU A 379 13.36 15.06 17.60
C LEU A 379 14.61 15.42 16.80
N ASN A 380 15.53 14.46 16.65
CA ASN A 380 16.73 14.64 15.84
C ASN A 380 16.55 13.95 14.50
N VAL A 381 16.57 14.74 13.42
CA VAL A 381 16.67 14.22 12.05
C VAL A 381 18.13 14.36 11.59
N THR A 382 18.82 13.27 11.31
CA THR A 382 20.27 13.28 10.96
C THR A 382 20.53 12.76 9.54
N ASP A 383 21.56 13.31 8.88
CA ASP A 383 22.15 12.77 7.63
C ASP A 383 23.43 11.99 7.98
N GLU A 384 23.35 10.66 7.95
CA GLU A 384 24.40 9.74 8.42
C GLU A 384 25.72 9.77 7.60
N ARG A 385 25.79 10.52 6.49
CA ARG A 385 27.04 10.66 5.71
C ARG A 385 27.78 11.98 5.91
N ALA A 386 27.24 12.93 6.68
CA ALA A 386 28.00 14.11 7.06
C ALA A 386 28.99 13.71 8.17
N HIS A 387 30.27 14.06 8.02
CA HIS A 387 31.37 13.68 8.94
C HIS A 387 31.18 14.09 10.42
N ASN A 388 30.05 14.69 10.80
CA ASN A 388 29.77 15.28 12.11
C ASN A 388 28.31 15.11 12.62
N ASN A 389 27.51 14.13 12.17
CA ASN A 389 26.12 13.94 12.65
C ASN A 389 25.30 15.25 12.60
N THR A 390 25.23 15.89 11.42
CA THR A 390 24.53 17.17 11.29
C THR A 390 23.04 17.01 11.62
N ILE A 391 22.59 17.66 12.70
CA ILE A 391 21.18 17.75 13.09
C ILE A 391 20.48 18.66 12.08
N LEU A 392 19.55 18.09 11.29
CA LEU A 392 18.80 18.79 10.24
C LEU A 392 17.64 19.60 10.83
N MET A 393 17.10 19.16 11.96
CA MET A 393 16.07 19.85 12.71
C MET A 393 16.14 19.40 14.17
N LYS A 394 16.14 20.35 15.10
CA LYS A 394 15.98 20.14 16.54
C LYS A 394 14.71 20.87 16.95
N ILE A 395 13.70 20.14 17.40
CA ILE A 395 12.48 20.71 17.97
C ILE A 395 12.66 20.63 19.48
N THR A 396 12.68 21.78 20.15
CA THR A 396 12.59 21.93 21.61
C THR A 396 11.35 22.77 21.93
N ASP A 397 10.87 22.67 23.16
CA ASP A 397 9.55 23.11 23.68
C ASP A 397 9.30 24.65 23.67
N GLU A 398 10.00 25.41 22.82
CA GLU A 398 9.79 26.87 22.64
C GLU A 398 9.04 27.24 21.35
N TYR A 399 8.65 26.28 20.51
CA TYR A 399 7.78 26.56 19.37
C TYR A 399 6.32 26.32 19.75
N ASN A 400 5.67 27.39 20.25
CA ASN A 400 4.21 27.51 20.37
C ASN A 400 3.49 27.15 19.07
#